data_AF-A0A1W9U5M5-F1
#
_entry.id   AF-A0A1W9U5M5-F1
#
_cell.length_a   1.000
_cell.length_b   1.000
_cell.length_c   1.000
_cell.angle_alpha   90.00
_cell.angle_beta   90.00
_cell.angle_gamma   90.00
#
_symmetry.space_group_name_H-M   'P 1'
#
loop_
_entity.id
_entity.type
_entity.pdbx_description
1 polymer ?
#
loop_
_entity_poly.entity_id
_entity_poly.type
_entity_poly.pdbx_seq_one_letter_code
_entity_poly.pdbx_strand_id
1 'polypeptide(L)'
;MIFKELYNNLGARPGATWLEHYIGTVLLRVYNPYNSALACQVWARDLVSLWLNYYLLSSLSVFLLTLLLGCASLSTLPPAKPFSQQDTNRLISNLQDQGEKVSSFQGVGKLHLKKGEEEIEANLFAIGSNPYKIRLEITHSWGKPLLYIVADEKSISVLSLTDKKFFRGPPHSLDMKHFFLYGLDLDLAWKIFSGSVPILSGSGGTVSLKPHEISLYNKQGEIMETISFSSKTLLPRSICFPKKGFSILYSEFEEGDLGLKIKLLKENEDQLVVIRYKSLTLNKPVPEEIFELNPPSNFEIVNPIIFVADTMLGKLARYLRIMGYDTFYQTSYPDQRLSELVKEGRILLTRNHETANQYLNSIFVDCDLVKDQLKAVDKSLKLTRDRRDWFTRCIVCNSPLSKAELEVARQNVPDFVFSKYHERIVFCPTCKRFYWPGSHRERMVERLTDWGY
;
A
#
# COMPACT_ATOMS: atom_id res chain seq x y z
N MET A 1 78.50 -3.09 39.68
CA MET A 1 78.27 -4.29 38.86
C MET A 1 76.79 -4.68 38.84
N ILE A 2 76.12 -4.78 40.01
CA ILE A 2 74.69 -5.14 40.17
C ILE A 2 73.71 -4.28 39.34
N PHE A 3 73.94 -2.96 39.24
CA PHE A 3 73.04 -2.07 38.50
C PHE A 3 73.16 -2.14 36.96
N LYS A 4 74.31 -2.58 36.44
CA LYS A 4 74.52 -2.75 34.99
C LYS A 4 73.79 -4.00 34.48
N GLU A 5 73.65 -5.02 35.33
CA GLU A 5 72.79 -6.18 35.09
C GLU A 5 71.30 -5.84 35.16
N LEU A 6 70.87 -4.97 36.08
CA LEU A 6 69.48 -4.49 36.16
C LEU A 6 69.06 -3.71 34.91
N TYR A 7 69.93 -2.84 34.39
CA TYR A 7 69.65 -2.08 33.16
C TYR A 7 69.58 -2.96 31.92
N ASN A 8 70.50 -3.92 31.78
CA ASN A 8 70.47 -4.86 30.65
C ASN A 8 69.24 -5.79 30.69
N ASN A 9 68.75 -6.15 31.88
CA ASN A 9 67.52 -6.92 32.03
C ASN A 9 66.24 -6.12 31.74
N LEU A 10 66.25 -4.80 31.96
CA LEU A 10 65.12 -3.90 31.64
C LEU A 10 65.12 -3.47 30.16
N GLY A 11 66.29 -3.29 29.55
CA GLY A 11 66.42 -2.82 28.16
C GLY A 11 66.15 -3.86 27.07
N ALA A 12 66.20 -5.17 27.39
CA ALA A 12 66.12 -6.25 26.42
C ALA A 12 64.76 -7.00 26.38
N ARG A 13 63.68 -6.40 26.91
CA ARG A 13 62.32 -6.96 26.77
C ARG A 13 61.53 -6.19 25.69
N PRO A 14 61.04 -6.86 24.64
CA PRO A 14 60.11 -6.24 23.69
C PRO A 14 58.80 -5.93 24.43
N GLY A 15 58.45 -4.65 24.58
CA GLY A 15 57.21 -4.20 25.22
C GLY A 15 57.37 -3.27 26.44
N ALA A 16 58.58 -2.86 26.81
CA ALA A 16 58.78 -1.90 27.90
C ALA A 16 58.11 -0.54 27.60
N THR A 17 57.43 0.04 28.59
CA THR A 17 56.72 1.31 28.41
C THR A 17 57.68 2.50 28.48
N TRP A 18 57.30 3.64 27.88
CA TRP A 18 58.11 4.85 27.84
C TRP A 18 58.56 5.33 29.24
N LEU A 19 57.75 5.09 30.27
CA LEU A 19 58.05 5.46 31.65
C LEU A 19 59.21 4.64 32.24
N GLU A 20 59.32 3.36 31.91
CA GLU A 20 60.39 2.47 32.40
C GLU A 20 61.74 2.86 31.78
N HIS A 21 61.74 3.28 30.51
CA HIS A 21 62.94 3.79 29.84
C HIS A 21 63.41 5.12 30.42
N TYR A 22 62.48 6.00 30.78
CA TYR A 22 62.75 7.29 31.40
C TYR A 22 63.34 7.14 32.81
N ILE A 23 62.78 6.25 33.63
CA ILE A 23 63.30 5.98 34.98
C ILE A 23 64.72 5.40 34.92
N GLY A 24 65.00 4.50 33.98
CA GLY A 24 66.34 3.93 33.78
C GLY A 24 67.39 4.97 33.35
N THR A 25 67.01 5.96 32.53
CA THR A 25 67.92 7.04 32.10
C THR A 25 68.15 8.09 33.18
N VAL A 26 67.15 8.38 34.02
CA VAL A 26 67.31 9.29 35.17
C VAL A 26 68.23 8.68 36.22
N LEU A 27 68.08 7.39 36.55
CA LEU A 27 68.93 6.70 37.53
C LEU A 27 70.41 6.62 37.09
N LEU A 28 70.69 6.50 35.78
CA LEU A 28 72.06 6.52 35.23
C LEU A 28 72.72 7.90 35.30
N ARG A 29 71.95 9.00 35.27
CA ARG A 29 72.48 10.37 35.32
C ARG A 29 72.75 10.88 36.74
N VAL A 30 72.07 10.33 37.74
CA VAL A 30 72.17 10.78 39.14
C VAL A 30 73.47 10.29 39.84
N TYR A 31 74.15 9.27 39.31
CA TYR A 31 75.30 8.63 40.00
C TYR A 31 76.66 8.84 39.33
N ASN A 32 76.89 9.99 38.70
CA ASN A 32 78.24 10.43 38.31
C ASN A 32 78.74 11.50 39.29
N PRO A 33 79.69 11.21 40.20
CA PRO A 33 80.04 12.10 41.30
C PRO A 33 80.93 13.29 40.92
N TYR A 34 81.19 13.54 39.63
CA TYR A 34 82.15 14.57 39.19
C TYR A 34 81.56 15.83 38.54
N ASN A 35 80.26 16.12 38.67
CA ASN A 35 79.75 17.43 38.23
C ASN A 35 78.48 17.88 38.99
N SER A 36 78.70 18.47 40.18
CA SER A 36 77.64 18.99 41.05
C SER A 36 76.88 20.20 40.46
N ALA A 37 77.50 20.98 39.57
CA ALA A 37 76.86 22.16 38.98
C ALA A 37 75.83 21.81 37.88
N LEU A 38 76.10 20.81 37.05
CA LEU A 38 75.14 20.37 36.01
C LEU A 38 73.96 19.60 36.61
N ALA A 39 74.18 18.82 37.68
CA ALA A 39 73.12 18.08 38.35
C ALA A 39 72.05 19.01 38.96
N CYS A 40 72.44 20.14 39.56
CA CYS A 40 71.50 21.13 40.10
C CYS A 40 70.66 21.83 39.03
N GLN A 41 71.23 22.16 37.86
CA GLN A 41 70.48 22.80 36.77
C GLN A 41 69.48 21.84 36.11
N VAL A 42 69.83 20.55 35.98
CA VAL A 42 68.91 19.53 35.48
C VAL A 42 67.78 19.30 36.48
N TRP A 43 68.08 19.19 37.77
CA TRP A 43 67.05 19.06 38.82
C TRP A 43 66.10 20.26 38.89
N ALA A 44 66.60 21.49 38.79
CA ALA A 44 65.76 22.69 38.79
C ALA A 44 64.86 22.76 37.55
N ARG A 45 65.38 22.39 36.37
CA ARG A 45 64.62 22.38 35.12
C ARG A 45 63.57 21.26 35.10
N ASP A 46 63.91 20.08 35.62
CA ASP A 46 62.98 18.95 35.73
C ASP A 46 61.90 19.20 36.80
N LEU A 47 62.24 19.82 37.94
CA LEU A 47 61.27 20.26 38.95
C LEU A 47 60.31 21.31 38.40
N VAL A 48 60.80 22.31 37.65
CA VAL A 48 59.94 23.31 37.00
C VAL A 48 59.04 22.66 35.93
N SER A 49 59.54 21.67 35.20
CA SER A 49 58.74 20.94 34.21
C SER A 49 57.67 20.05 34.85
N LEU A 50 57.97 19.42 35.99
CA LEU A 50 57.01 18.66 36.80
C LEU A 50 55.97 19.58 37.43
N TRP A 51 56.38 20.77 37.88
CA TRP A 51 55.49 21.78 38.44
C TRP A 51 54.55 22.37 37.38
N LEU A 52 55.07 22.69 36.19
CA LEU A 52 54.26 23.12 35.04
C LEU A 52 53.31 22.02 34.55
N ASN A 53 53.77 20.76 34.49
CA ASN A 53 52.92 19.63 34.13
C ASN A 53 51.84 19.36 35.18
N TYR A 54 52.12 19.57 36.47
CA TYR A 54 51.11 19.45 37.53
C TYR A 54 50.04 20.54 37.41
N TYR A 55 50.43 21.79 37.12
CA TYR A 55 49.47 22.86 36.86
C TYR A 55 48.70 22.66 35.55
N LEU A 56 49.34 22.14 34.51
CA LEU A 56 48.67 21.77 33.25
C LEU A 56 47.69 20.61 33.45
N LEU A 57 48.08 19.55 34.17
CA LEU A 57 47.19 18.42 34.47
C LEU A 57 46.07 18.81 35.44
N SER A 58 46.33 19.70 36.40
CA SER A 58 45.31 20.19 37.33
C SER A 58 44.34 21.16 36.66
N SER A 59 44.83 22.04 35.77
CA SER A 59 43.96 22.89 34.94
C SER A 59 43.18 22.06 33.92
N LEU A 60 43.78 21.04 33.31
CA LEU A 60 43.08 20.12 32.40
C LEU A 60 42.03 19.29 33.15
N SER A 61 42.31 18.86 34.38
CA SER A 61 41.36 18.10 35.19
C SER A 61 40.22 18.98 35.70
N VAL A 62 40.50 20.23 36.10
CA VAL A 62 39.47 21.23 36.40
C VAL A 62 38.64 21.55 35.16
N PHE A 63 39.27 21.68 33.99
CA PHE A 63 38.57 21.92 32.72
C PHE A 63 37.69 20.73 32.32
N LEU A 64 38.17 19.49 32.47
CA LEU A 64 37.37 18.28 32.27
C LEU A 64 36.23 18.17 33.30
N LEU A 65 36.47 18.52 34.56
CA LEU A 65 35.43 18.57 35.59
C LEU A 65 34.38 19.63 35.26
N THR A 66 34.76 20.79 34.70
CA THR A 66 33.79 21.79 34.24
C THR A 66 33.00 21.35 33.00
N LEU A 67 33.60 20.51 32.13
CA LEU A 67 32.89 19.89 31.00
C LEU A 67 31.93 18.79 31.45
N LEU A 68 32.26 18.04 32.51
CA LEU A 68 31.41 16.99 33.10
C LEU A 68 30.31 17.56 34.01
N LEU A 69 30.52 18.73 34.61
CA LEU A 69 29.51 19.49 35.37
C LEU A 69 28.66 20.41 34.48
N GLY A 70 29.00 20.51 33.19
CA GLY A 70 28.18 21.09 32.14
C GLY A 70 26.99 20.20 31.78
N CYS A 71 26.23 19.74 32.79
CA CYS A 71 24.87 19.28 32.58
C CYS A 71 24.02 20.52 32.26
N ALA A 72 24.14 21.03 31.03
CA ALA A 72 23.01 21.73 30.44
C ALA A 72 21.86 20.74 30.53
N SER A 73 20.89 21.02 31.40
CA SER A 73 19.63 20.31 31.41
C SER A 73 19.16 20.29 29.96
N LEU A 74 19.21 19.11 29.30
CA LEU A 74 18.41 18.93 28.10
C LEU A 74 17.00 19.15 28.61
N SER A 75 16.51 20.37 28.42
CA SER A 75 15.10 20.67 28.55
C SER A 75 14.42 19.76 27.54
N THR A 76 13.99 18.60 28.00
CA THR A 76 13.12 17.74 27.23
C THR A 76 11.92 18.60 26.94
N LEU A 77 11.78 19.05 25.68
CA LEU A 77 10.59 19.74 25.24
C LEU A 77 9.41 18.93 25.78
N PRO A 78 8.46 19.55 26.50
CA PRO A 78 7.32 18.82 27.03
C PRO A 78 6.69 18.03 25.89
N PRO A 79 6.29 16.77 26.12
CA PRO A 79 5.73 15.95 25.06
C PRO A 79 4.63 16.75 24.39
N ALA A 80 4.70 16.83 23.06
CA ALA A 80 3.69 17.54 22.29
C ALA A 80 2.31 17.03 22.73
N LYS A 81 1.33 17.92 22.85
CA LYS A 81 -0.01 17.51 23.28
C LYS A 81 -0.79 17.00 22.07
N PRO A 82 -1.75 16.08 22.26
CA PRO A 82 -2.76 15.81 21.25
C PRO A 82 -3.51 17.08 20.87
N PHE A 83 -4.06 17.13 19.65
CA PHE A 83 -4.84 18.27 19.20
C PHE A 83 -6.11 18.45 20.04
N SER A 84 -6.52 19.69 20.27
CA SER A 84 -7.83 19.95 20.85
C SER A 84 -8.95 19.52 19.89
N GLN A 85 -10.17 19.33 20.40
CA GLN A 85 -11.31 19.01 19.53
C GLN A 85 -11.56 20.11 18.47
N GLN A 86 -11.35 21.38 18.85
CA GLN A 86 -11.48 22.51 17.94
C GLN A 86 -10.45 22.48 16.82
N ASP A 87 -9.17 22.20 17.16
CA ASP A 87 -8.10 22.08 16.17
C ASP A 87 -8.33 20.89 15.24
N THR A 88 -8.78 19.77 15.80
CA THR A 88 -9.12 18.55 15.05
C THR A 88 -10.21 18.85 14.02
N ASN A 89 -11.32 19.45 14.43
CA ASN A 89 -12.41 19.80 13.52
C ASN A 89 -11.96 20.78 12.43
N ARG A 90 -11.17 21.79 12.81
CA ARG A 90 -10.64 22.78 11.86
C ARG A 90 -9.72 22.13 10.82
N LEU A 91 -8.78 21.28 11.24
CA LEU A 91 -7.84 20.62 10.33
C LEU A 91 -8.57 19.70 9.35
N ILE A 92 -9.51 18.88 9.84
CA ILE A 92 -10.28 17.96 9.00
C ILE A 92 -11.18 18.73 8.03
N SER A 93 -11.93 19.73 8.50
CA SER A 93 -12.78 20.57 7.63
C SER A 93 -11.97 21.27 6.55
N ASN A 94 -10.80 21.83 6.89
CA ASN A 94 -9.93 22.49 5.91
C ASN A 94 -9.48 21.52 4.80
N LEU A 95 -9.13 20.28 5.16
CA LEU A 95 -8.71 19.27 4.18
C LEU A 95 -9.87 18.83 3.29
N GLN A 96 -11.08 18.68 3.85
CA GLN A 96 -12.29 18.38 3.09
C GLN A 96 -12.64 19.53 2.12
N ASP A 97 -12.70 20.76 2.62
CA ASP A 97 -13.01 21.95 1.83
C ASP A 97 -12.00 22.19 0.70
N GLN A 98 -10.72 21.88 0.93
CA GLN A 98 -9.70 21.96 -0.11
C GLN A 98 -9.91 20.93 -1.21
N GLY A 99 -10.26 19.70 -0.86
CA GLY A 99 -10.55 18.64 -1.82
C GLY A 99 -11.83 18.91 -2.62
N GLU A 100 -12.88 19.43 -1.98
CA GLU A 100 -14.16 19.75 -2.63
C GLU A 100 -14.06 20.91 -3.63
N LYS A 101 -13.08 21.81 -3.45
CA LYS A 101 -12.78 22.90 -4.39
C LYS A 101 -12.09 22.44 -5.67
N VAL A 102 -11.67 21.17 -5.75
CA VAL A 102 -11.06 20.61 -6.97
C VAL A 102 -12.16 20.20 -7.94
N SER A 103 -12.33 20.95 -9.02
CA SER A 103 -13.23 20.64 -10.12
C SER A 103 -12.56 19.87 -11.25
N SER A 104 -11.24 20.00 -11.38
CA SER A 104 -10.43 19.28 -12.36
C SER A 104 -8.96 19.21 -11.94
N PHE A 105 -8.21 18.28 -12.53
CA PHE A 105 -6.76 18.20 -12.36
C PHE A 105 -6.07 17.74 -13.65
N GLN A 106 -4.81 18.16 -13.83
CA GLN A 106 -3.91 17.70 -14.87
C GLN A 106 -2.51 17.54 -14.27
N GLY A 107 -2.03 16.31 -14.18
CA GLY A 107 -0.75 15.92 -13.60
C GLY A 107 0.14 15.22 -14.61
N VAL A 108 1.42 15.58 -14.63
CA VAL A 108 2.48 14.89 -15.37
C VAL A 108 3.54 14.46 -14.38
N GLY A 109 3.97 13.21 -14.43
CA GLY A 109 4.90 12.67 -13.44
C GLY A 109 5.50 11.31 -13.80
N LYS A 110 6.08 10.68 -12.78
CA LYS A 110 6.58 9.31 -12.80
C LYS A 110 5.67 8.43 -11.96
N LEU A 111 5.44 7.22 -12.44
CA LEU A 111 4.78 6.13 -11.73
C LEU A 111 5.82 5.03 -11.52
N HIS A 112 5.95 4.59 -10.28
CA HIS A 112 6.82 3.48 -9.92
C HIS A 112 5.99 2.43 -9.21
N LEU A 113 5.96 1.24 -9.79
CA LEU A 113 5.18 0.10 -9.35
C LEU A 113 6.15 -0.99 -8.92
N LYS A 114 5.98 -1.49 -7.71
CA LYS A 114 6.70 -2.66 -7.23
C LYS A 114 5.68 -3.69 -6.74
N LYS A 115 5.86 -4.94 -7.13
CA LYS A 115 5.03 -6.08 -6.71
C LYS A 115 5.89 -7.34 -6.58
N GLY A 116 6.22 -7.71 -5.35
CA GLY A 116 7.24 -8.73 -5.09
C GLY A 116 8.59 -8.31 -5.66
N GLU A 117 9.16 -9.14 -6.54
CA GLU A 117 10.43 -8.85 -7.23
C GLU A 117 10.26 -8.02 -8.52
N GLU A 118 9.05 -7.91 -9.05
CA GLU A 118 8.79 -7.12 -10.25
C GLU A 118 8.72 -5.62 -9.92
N GLU A 119 9.49 -4.82 -10.65
CA GLU A 119 9.55 -3.38 -10.52
C GLU A 119 9.45 -2.71 -11.88
N ILE A 120 8.54 -1.75 -12.01
CA ILE A 120 8.26 -1.04 -13.27
C ILE A 120 8.29 0.46 -12.99
N GLU A 121 9.13 1.18 -13.74
CA GLU A 121 9.12 2.63 -13.78
C GLU A 121 8.55 3.14 -15.10
N ALA A 122 7.56 4.02 -15.01
CA ALA A 122 6.81 4.57 -16.13
C ALA A 122 6.61 6.09 -15.97
N ASN A 123 6.34 6.78 -17.07
CA ASN A 123 5.77 8.12 -17.03
C ASN A 123 4.24 8.02 -16.86
N LEU A 124 3.68 8.95 -16.11
CA LEU A 124 2.25 9.09 -15.88
C LEU A 124 1.78 10.46 -16.37
N PHE A 125 0.75 10.45 -17.20
CA PHE A 125 -0.13 11.59 -17.40
C PHE A 125 -1.49 11.26 -16.79
N ALA A 126 -1.97 12.10 -15.89
CA ALA A 126 -3.25 11.92 -15.21
C ALA A 126 -4.08 13.19 -15.42
N ILE A 127 -5.33 13.05 -15.86
CA ILE A 127 -6.24 14.17 -16.04
C ILE A 127 -7.63 13.78 -15.57
N GLY A 128 -8.34 14.71 -14.96
CA GLY A 128 -9.70 14.46 -14.50
C GLY A 128 -10.57 15.69 -14.48
N SER A 129 -11.87 15.48 -14.59
CA SER A 129 -12.93 16.49 -14.53
C SER A 129 -14.13 15.96 -13.73
N ASN A 130 -14.74 16.80 -12.90
CA ASN A 130 -15.91 16.43 -12.11
C ASN A 130 -17.21 16.50 -12.96
N PRO A 131 -18.19 15.57 -12.83
CA PRO A 131 -18.28 14.42 -11.92
C PRO A 131 -17.35 13.26 -12.28
N TYR A 132 -16.31 13.04 -11.46
CA TYR A 132 -15.40 11.89 -11.40
C TYR A 132 -14.89 11.23 -12.70
N LYS A 133 -14.76 11.97 -13.80
CA LYS A 133 -14.11 11.46 -15.02
C LYS A 133 -12.61 11.51 -14.83
N ILE A 134 -11.93 10.39 -15.07
CA ILE A 134 -10.48 10.27 -14.94
C ILE A 134 -9.92 9.59 -16.19
N ARG A 135 -8.84 10.15 -16.72
CA ARG A 135 -7.99 9.50 -17.73
C ARG A 135 -6.57 9.42 -17.22
N LEU A 136 -6.00 8.23 -17.35
CA LEU A 136 -4.60 7.95 -17.07
C LEU A 136 -3.93 7.44 -18.34
N GLU A 137 -2.78 8.02 -18.67
CA GLU A 137 -1.90 7.52 -19.71
C GLU A 137 -0.56 7.15 -19.12
N ILE A 138 -0.18 5.89 -19.29
CA ILE A 138 1.05 5.34 -18.74
C ILE A 138 1.92 4.92 -19.91
N THR A 139 3.10 5.53 -19.96
CA THR A 139 4.11 5.25 -20.98
C THR A 139 5.38 4.78 -20.31
N HIS A 140 6.15 3.92 -20.98
CA HIS A 140 7.49 3.58 -20.52
C HIS A 140 8.32 4.86 -20.36
N SER A 141 9.34 4.84 -19.52
CA SER A 141 10.29 5.96 -19.34
C SER A 141 10.91 6.51 -20.65
N TRP A 142 10.88 5.75 -21.75
CA TRP A 142 11.38 6.14 -23.08
C TRP A 142 10.28 6.63 -24.04
N GLY A 143 9.05 6.84 -23.55
CA GLY A 143 7.92 7.40 -24.31
C GLY A 143 7.02 6.38 -25.01
N LYS A 144 7.37 5.08 -25.02
CA LYS A 144 6.50 4.03 -25.59
C LYS A 144 5.21 3.91 -24.77
N PRO A 145 4.01 4.05 -25.36
CA PRO A 145 2.76 3.84 -24.63
C PRO A 145 2.62 2.41 -24.12
N LEU A 146 2.17 2.26 -22.88
CA LEU A 146 1.91 0.96 -22.26
C LEU A 146 0.41 0.74 -22.10
N LEU A 147 -0.26 1.72 -21.48
CA LEU A 147 -1.61 1.54 -20.99
C LEU A 147 -2.36 2.86 -20.90
N TYR A 148 -3.58 2.90 -21.45
CA TYR A 148 -4.52 4.00 -21.24
C TYR A 148 -5.75 3.51 -20.47
N ILE A 149 -6.18 4.29 -19.48
CA ILE A 149 -7.35 4.00 -18.67
C ILE A 149 -8.24 5.24 -18.72
N VAL A 150 -9.53 5.02 -18.95
CA VAL A 150 -10.56 6.05 -18.77
C VAL A 150 -11.66 5.48 -17.89
N ALA A 151 -12.05 6.22 -16.86
CA ALA A 151 -13.10 5.82 -15.94
C ALA A 151 -14.06 6.99 -15.66
N ASP A 152 -15.34 6.66 -15.54
CA ASP A 152 -16.40 7.53 -15.05
C ASP A 152 -17.34 6.72 -14.14
N GLU A 153 -18.44 7.33 -13.69
CA GLU A 153 -19.41 6.65 -12.82
C GLU A 153 -20.08 5.43 -13.46
N LYS A 154 -20.14 5.36 -14.80
CA LYS A 154 -20.87 4.34 -15.55
C LYS A 154 -19.97 3.22 -16.06
N SER A 155 -18.73 3.53 -16.38
CA SER A 155 -17.84 2.63 -17.09
C SER A 155 -16.36 2.88 -16.80
N ILE A 156 -15.58 1.82 -16.97
CA ILE A 156 -14.13 1.85 -17.09
C ILE A 156 -13.74 1.22 -18.42
N SER A 157 -12.91 1.93 -19.18
CA SER A 157 -12.29 1.48 -20.42
C SER A 157 -10.79 1.39 -20.23
N VAL A 158 -10.19 0.28 -20.64
CA VAL A 158 -8.75 0.06 -20.54
C VAL A 158 -8.19 -0.42 -21.86
N LEU A 159 -7.20 0.29 -22.38
CA LEU A 159 -6.49 -0.02 -23.61
C LEU A 159 -5.04 -0.41 -23.28
N SER A 160 -4.75 -1.71 -23.33
CA SER A 160 -3.38 -2.25 -23.22
C SER A 160 -2.71 -2.22 -24.59
N LEU A 161 -1.75 -1.33 -24.78
CA LEU A 161 -0.99 -1.23 -26.03
C LEU A 161 0.08 -2.32 -26.14
N THR A 162 0.53 -2.87 -25.02
CA THR A 162 1.47 -4.00 -24.97
C THR A 162 0.80 -5.29 -25.44
N ASP A 163 -0.42 -5.56 -24.97
CA ASP A 163 -1.13 -6.80 -25.28
C ASP A 163 -2.06 -6.67 -26.49
N LYS A 164 -2.22 -5.46 -27.03
CA LYS A 164 -3.22 -5.10 -28.05
C LYS A 164 -4.64 -5.50 -27.65
N LYS A 165 -4.98 -5.27 -26.38
CA LYS A 165 -6.28 -5.61 -25.79
C LYS A 165 -7.02 -4.37 -25.36
N PHE A 166 -8.34 -4.39 -25.54
CA PHE A 166 -9.24 -3.36 -25.08
C PHE A 166 -10.35 -3.95 -24.23
N PHE A 167 -10.56 -3.40 -23.06
CA PHE A 167 -11.68 -3.73 -22.19
C PHE A 167 -12.59 -2.52 -22.04
N ARG A 168 -13.90 -2.77 -21.98
CA ARG A 168 -14.88 -1.81 -21.47
C ARG A 168 -15.94 -2.54 -20.64
N GLY A 169 -16.27 -1.99 -19.48
CA GLY A 169 -17.26 -2.55 -18.56
C GLY A 169 -17.60 -1.58 -17.43
N PRO A 170 -18.51 -1.93 -16.50
CA PRO A 170 -18.78 -1.07 -15.34
C PRO A 170 -17.54 -0.93 -14.42
N PRO A 171 -17.40 0.14 -13.63
CA PRO A 171 -16.19 0.43 -12.84
C PRO A 171 -15.76 -0.70 -11.88
N HIS A 172 -16.70 -1.53 -11.44
CA HIS A 172 -16.46 -2.66 -10.55
C HIS A 172 -16.20 -3.99 -11.27
N SER A 173 -16.34 -4.05 -12.59
CA SER A 173 -16.16 -5.29 -13.37
C SER A 173 -14.72 -5.56 -13.80
N LEU A 174 -13.86 -4.53 -13.77
CA LEU A 174 -12.47 -4.74 -14.10
C LEU A 174 -11.74 -5.32 -12.89
N ASP A 175 -11.15 -6.49 -13.07
CA ASP A 175 -10.09 -6.95 -12.19
C ASP A 175 -8.85 -6.05 -12.42
N MET A 176 -8.80 -4.92 -11.72
CA MET A 176 -7.72 -3.91 -11.78
C MET A 176 -6.36 -4.45 -11.32
N LYS A 177 -6.24 -5.74 -10.98
CA LYS A 177 -5.00 -6.37 -10.47
C LYS A 177 -3.82 -6.30 -11.46
N HIS A 178 -4.08 -6.16 -12.75
CA HIS A 178 -3.05 -5.92 -13.79
C HIS A 178 -2.70 -4.44 -13.96
N PHE A 179 -3.49 -3.55 -13.37
CA PHE A 179 -3.44 -2.11 -13.62
C PHE A 179 -3.30 -1.32 -12.31
N PHE A 180 -2.66 -1.89 -11.29
CA PHE A 180 -2.19 -1.23 -10.03
C PHE A 180 -3.24 -0.47 -9.19
N LEU A 181 -4.48 -0.29 -9.65
CA LEU A 181 -5.57 0.46 -9.01
C LEU A 181 -6.44 -0.42 -8.08
N TYR A 182 -5.82 -1.41 -7.43
CA TYR A 182 -6.53 -2.38 -6.60
C TYR A 182 -7.28 -1.68 -5.44
N GLY A 183 -8.60 -1.91 -5.36
CA GLY A 183 -9.41 -1.45 -4.22
C GLY A 183 -9.63 0.06 -4.14
N LEU A 184 -9.18 0.81 -5.14
CA LEU A 184 -9.50 2.22 -5.30
C LEU A 184 -10.85 2.33 -6.00
N ASP A 185 -11.87 2.73 -5.24
CA ASP A 185 -13.09 3.24 -5.87
C ASP A 185 -12.79 4.57 -6.60
N LEU A 186 -13.71 4.99 -7.46
CA LEU A 186 -13.50 6.15 -8.32
C LEU A 186 -13.31 7.46 -7.52
N ASP A 187 -13.99 7.58 -6.37
CA ASP A 187 -13.85 8.72 -5.44
C ASP A 187 -12.44 8.76 -4.82
N LEU A 188 -11.96 7.63 -4.32
CA LEU A 188 -10.61 7.55 -3.77
C LEU A 188 -9.54 7.77 -4.85
N ALA A 189 -9.74 7.23 -6.05
CA ALA A 189 -8.85 7.48 -7.19
C ALA A 189 -8.80 8.97 -7.54
N TRP A 190 -9.95 9.65 -7.59
CA TRP A 190 -10.04 11.09 -7.80
C TRP A 190 -9.22 11.87 -6.78
N LYS A 191 -9.39 11.58 -5.49
CA LYS A 191 -8.67 12.27 -4.41
C LYS A 191 -7.16 12.03 -4.51
N ILE A 192 -6.73 10.82 -4.81
CA ILE A 192 -5.30 10.48 -4.98
C ILE A 192 -4.69 11.21 -6.18
N PHE A 193 -5.31 11.12 -7.36
CA PHE A 193 -4.73 11.71 -8.57
C PHE A 193 -4.79 13.24 -8.60
N SER A 194 -5.81 13.83 -7.97
CA SER A 194 -5.89 15.29 -7.76
C SER A 194 -4.92 15.80 -6.69
N GLY A 195 -4.24 14.91 -5.95
CA GLY A 195 -3.35 15.29 -4.84
C GLY A 195 -4.09 15.71 -3.57
N SER A 196 -5.41 15.56 -3.53
CA SER A 196 -6.23 15.81 -2.36
C SER A 196 -6.00 14.73 -1.29
N VAL A 197 -6.24 15.09 -0.04
CA VAL A 197 -6.16 14.15 1.08
C VAL A 197 -7.50 13.40 1.18
N PRO A 198 -7.54 12.08 0.95
CA PRO A 198 -8.75 11.32 1.01
C PRO A 198 -9.23 11.17 2.44
N ILE A 199 -10.26 11.93 2.77
CA ILE A 199 -11.04 11.80 4.00
C ILE A 199 -12.31 11.04 3.63
N LEU A 200 -12.45 9.82 4.15
CA LEU A 200 -13.67 9.04 4.01
C LEU A 200 -14.66 9.55 5.06
N SER A 201 -15.78 10.13 4.63
CA SER A 201 -16.77 10.77 5.51
C SER A 201 -17.25 9.83 6.63
N GLY A 202 -16.59 9.89 7.78
CA GLY A 202 -16.93 9.14 8.99
C GLY A 202 -17.94 9.92 9.81
N SER A 203 -19.18 9.44 9.83
CA SER A 203 -20.26 10.06 10.63
C SER A 203 -20.14 9.81 12.15
N GLY A 204 -19.03 9.24 12.61
CA GLY A 204 -18.76 8.93 14.02
C GLY A 204 -17.85 9.91 14.75
N GLY A 205 -17.33 10.94 14.07
CA GLY A 205 -16.50 11.99 14.67
C GLY A 205 -14.98 11.74 14.57
N THR A 206 -14.22 12.70 15.11
CA THR A 206 -12.76 12.79 14.99
C THR A 206 -12.15 13.02 16.37
N VAL A 207 -11.04 12.33 16.67
CA VAL A 207 -10.35 12.44 17.97
C VAL A 207 -8.84 12.41 17.77
N SER A 208 -8.12 13.24 18.54
CA SER A 208 -6.66 13.18 18.65
C SER A 208 -6.27 12.63 20.03
N LEU A 209 -5.74 11.39 20.05
CA LEU A 209 -5.23 10.75 21.27
C LEU A 209 -3.72 10.86 21.39
N LYS A 210 -3.03 11.04 20.25
CA LYS A 210 -1.59 11.19 20.15
C LYS A 210 -1.24 12.52 19.52
N PRO A 211 -0.05 13.07 19.80
CA PRO A 211 0.38 14.34 19.23
C PRO A 211 0.52 14.21 17.73
N HIS A 212 0.01 15.19 16.98
CA HIS A 212 0.06 15.22 15.51
C HIS A 212 -0.64 14.04 14.83
N GLU A 213 -1.64 13.44 15.48
CA GLU A 213 -2.41 12.34 14.93
C GLU A 213 -3.90 12.57 15.16
N ILE A 214 -4.72 12.36 14.12
CA ILE A 214 -6.18 12.42 14.19
C ILE A 214 -6.72 11.07 13.70
N SER A 215 -7.56 10.43 14.50
CA SER A 215 -8.31 9.24 14.10
C SER A 215 -9.76 9.62 13.83
N LEU A 216 -10.30 9.10 12.73
CA LEU A 216 -11.69 9.28 12.32
C LEU A 216 -12.44 7.97 12.52
N TYR A 217 -13.64 8.08 13.08
CA TYR A 217 -14.45 6.94 13.51
C TYR A 217 -15.75 6.85 12.70
N ASN A 218 -16.24 5.62 12.52
CA ASN A 218 -17.63 5.42 12.10
C ASN A 218 -18.59 5.54 13.30
N LYS A 219 -19.90 5.50 13.02
CA LYS A 219 -20.94 5.56 14.06
C LYS A 219 -20.84 4.44 15.10
N GLN A 220 -20.18 3.33 14.76
CA GLN A 220 -19.94 2.19 15.65
C GLN A 220 -18.68 2.36 16.53
N GLY A 221 -17.97 3.48 16.44
CA GLY A 221 -16.77 3.75 17.23
C GLY A 221 -15.51 3.02 16.74
N GLU A 222 -15.52 2.52 15.50
CA GLU A 222 -14.35 1.88 14.90
C GLU A 222 -13.54 2.87 14.08
N ILE A 223 -12.21 2.74 14.13
CA ILE A 223 -11.30 3.60 13.37
C ILE A 223 -11.44 3.27 11.89
N MET A 224 -11.87 4.27 11.11
CA MET A 224 -11.96 4.19 9.66
C MET A 224 -10.64 4.57 9.00
N GLU A 225 -10.01 5.62 9.53
CA GLU A 225 -8.75 6.15 9.04
C GLU A 225 -8.01 6.90 10.16
N THR A 226 -6.68 6.91 10.07
CA THR A 226 -5.81 7.65 10.98
C THR A 226 -4.86 8.51 10.17
N ILE A 227 -4.91 9.82 10.39
CA ILE A 227 -4.10 10.82 9.70
C ILE A 227 -2.98 11.28 10.64
N SER A 228 -1.73 11.16 10.18
CA SER A 228 -0.56 11.72 10.86
C SER A 228 -0.15 13.03 10.19
N PHE A 229 0.24 14.01 11.00
CA PHE A 229 0.58 15.35 10.59
C PHE A 229 2.05 15.67 10.87
N SER A 230 2.61 16.57 10.07
CA SER A 230 3.93 17.13 10.30
C SER A 230 3.94 18.00 11.56
N SER A 231 4.87 17.75 12.48
CA SER A 231 5.03 18.57 13.69
C SER A 231 5.47 20.01 13.40
N LYS A 232 6.00 20.29 12.20
CA LYS A 232 6.45 21.63 11.79
C LYS A 232 5.39 22.39 11.00
N THR A 233 4.78 21.74 10.01
CA THR A 233 3.89 22.40 9.03
C THR A 233 2.41 22.14 9.28
N LEU A 234 2.08 21.18 10.14
CA LEU A 234 0.71 20.67 10.34
C LEU A 234 0.04 20.17 9.05
N LEU A 235 0.84 19.81 8.04
CA LEU A 235 0.36 19.20 6.80
C LEU A 235 0.34 17.66 6.93
N PRO A 236 -0.63 16.97 6.32
CA PRO A 236 -0.72 15.51 6.39
C PRO A 236 0.53 14.82 5.84
N ARG A 237 1.07 13.86 6.59
CA ARG A 237 2.22 13.01 6.19
C ARG A 237 1.79 11.62 5.79
N SER A 238 0.77 11.08 6.44
CA SER A 238 0.27 9.76 6.11
C SER A 238 -1.17 9.59 6.53
N ILE A 239 -1.87 8.72 5.82
CA ILE A 239 -3.21 8.26 6.16
C ILE A 239 -3.18 6.75 6.14
N CYS A 240 -3.54 6.11 7.24
CA CYS A 240 -3.75 4.67 7.30
C CYS A 240 -5.24 4.36 7.16
N PHE A 241 -5.59 3.37 6.35
CA PHE A 241 -6.94 2.83 6.21
C PHE A 241 -6.98 1.39 6.72
N PRO A 242 -7.09 1.15 8.05
CA PRO A 242 -6.96 -0.19 8.62
C PRO A 242 -7.92 -1.20 7.98
N LYS A 243 -9.17 -0.80 7.76
CA LYS A 243 -10.20 -1.66 7.16
C LYS A 243 -10.03 -1.92 5.67
N LYS A 244 -9.33 -1.04 4.94
CA LYS A 244 -9.01 -1.25 3.53
C LYS A 244 -7.63 -1.90 3.34
N GLY A 245 -6.81 -1.99 4.38
CA GLY A 245 -5.52 -2.69 4.39
C GLY A 245 -4.43 -1.99 3.59
N PHE A 246 -4.48 -0.65 3.51
CA PHE A 246 -3.45 0.14 2.85
C PHE A 246 -3.24 1.48 3.56
N SER A 247 -2.09 2.09 3.29
CA SER A 247 -1.71 3.41 3.79
C SER A 247 -1.25 4.30 2.63
N ILE A 248 -1.51 5.59 2.72
CA ILE A 248 -1.03 6.63 1.80
C ILE A 248 -0.03 7.48 2.54
N LEU A 249 1.13 7.75 1.95
CA LEU A 249 2.13 8.66 2.49
C LEU A 249 2.32 9.82 1.53
N TYR A 250 2.36 11.01 2.11
CA TYR A 250 2.62 12.28 1.48
C TYR A 250 3.98 12.78 1.93
N SER A 251 4.80 13.23 0.99
CA SER A 251 6.04 13.93 1.31
C SER A 251 6.09 15.25 0.57
N GLU A 252 6.28 16.33 1.33
CA GLU A 252 6.55 17.69 0.86
C GLU A 252 8.06 17.94 0.72
N PHE A 253 8.42 18.98 -0.02
CA PHE A 253 9.77 19.26 -0.54
C PHE A 253 10.81 19.66 0.49
N GLU A 254 12.06 19.23 0.23
CA GLU A 254 13.27 20.00 0.51
C GLU A 254 13.52 20.93 -0.71
N GLU A 255 13.98 22.16 -0.49
CA GLU A 255 14.25 23.14 -1.56
C GLU A 255 15.17 22.54 -2.65
N GLY A 256 14.70 22.43 -3.90
CA GLY A 256 15.60 22.17 -5.03
C GLY A 256 15.04 21.42 -6.24
N ASP A 257 14.16 20.42 -6.10
CA ASP A 257 13.71 19.65 -7.29
C ASP A 257 12.42 18.80 -7.06
N LEU A 258 11.35 19.14 -7.80
CA LEU A 258 10.25 18.29 -8.36
C LEU A 258 9.13 17.64 -7.48
N GLY A 259 8.04 18.41 -7.27
CA GLY A 259 6.58 18.10 -7.13
C GLY A 259 5.98 16.90 -6.34
N LEU A 260 4.71 17.04 -5.90
CA LEU A 260 3.96 16.13 -5.01
C LEU A 260 4.27 14.63 -5.19
N LYS A 261 4.75 13.99 -4.12
CA LYS A 261 5.01 12.54 -4.08
C LYS A 261 3.98 11.84 -3.18
N ILE A 262 3.27 10.90 -3.77
CA ILE A 262 2.25 10.08 -3.13
C ILE A 262 2.73 8.63 -3.17
N LYS A 263 2.78 7.98 -2.02
CA LYS A 263 3.19 6.59 -1.88
C LYS A 263 2.05 5.78 -1.29
N LEU A 264 1.55 4.79 -2.02
CA LEU A 264 0.55 3.84 -1.55
C LEU A 264 1.26 2.55 -1.14
N LEU A 265 1.02 2.11 0.08
CA LEU A 265 1.55 0.88 0.67
C LEU A 265 0.41 -0.05 1.02
N LYS A 266 0.46 -1.31 0.57
CA LYS A 266 -0.48 -2.34 0.98
C LYS A 266 0.12 -3.15 2.13
N GLU A 267 -0.64 -3.36 3.20
CA GLU A 267 -0.08 -3.91 4.45
C GLU A 267 0.15 -5.43 4.40
N ASN A 268 -0.59 -6.14 3.53
CA ASN A 268 -0.58 -7.62 3.44
C ASN A 268 -0.05 -8.17 2.11
N GLU A 269 0.42 -7.30 1.22
CA GLU A 269 0.98 -7.66 -0.08
C GLU A 269 2.24 -6.82 -0.26
N ASP A 270 3.34 -7.40 -0.74
CA ASP A 270 4.58 -6.66 -1.09
C ASP A 270 4.37 -5.82 -2.35
N GLN A 271 3.37 -4.93 -2.30
CA GLN A 271 2.95 -4.07 -3.38
C GLN A 271 3.06 -2.61 -2.94
N LEU A 272 3.75 -1.86 -3.79
CA LEU A 272 4.05 -0.45 -3.59
C LEU A 272 3.76 0.31 -4.88
N VAL A 273 3.01 1.39 -4.76
CA VAL A 273 2.79 2.35 -5.84
C VAL A 273 3.31 3.71 -5.41
N VAL A 274 4.18 4.32 -6.20
CA VAL A 274 4.69 5.67 -5.97
C VAL A 274 4.37 6.54 -7.18
N ILE A 275 3.62 7.61 -6.95
CA ILE A 275 3.37 8.66 -7.92
C ILE A 275 4.25 9.85 -7.54
N ARG A 276 5.04 10.36 -8.50
CA ARG A 276 5.85 11.58 -8.34
C ARG A 276 5.46 12.55 -9.42
N TYR A 277 4.68 13.57 -9.07
CA TYR A 277 4.30 14.60 -10.04
C TYR A 277 5.48 15.54 -10.28
N LYS A 278 5.84 15.76 -11.55
CA LYS A 278 6.68 16.87 -11.97
C LYS A 278 5.88 18.18 -11.97
N SER A 279 4.60 18.10 -12.36
CA SER A 279 3.67 19.22 -12.34
C SER A 279 2.25 18.71 -12.11
N LEU A 280 1.48 19.40 -11.28
CA LEU A 280 0.06 19.14 -11.03
C LEU A 280 -0.68 20.47 -11.06
N THR A 281 -1.60 20.62 -12.02
CA THR A 281 -2.41 21.82 -12.19
C THR A 281 -3.86 21.49 -11.86
N LEU A 282 -4.51 22.34 -11.08
CA LEU A 282 -5.90 22.15 -10.66
C LEU A 282 -6.82 23.19 -11.32
N ASN A 283 -8.10 22.85 -11.43
CA ASN A 283 -9.19 23.76 -11.77
C ASN A 283 -9.03 24.47 -13.13
N LYS A 284 -8.43 23.78 -14.11
CA LYS A 284 -8.42 24.20 -15.52
C LYS A 284 -9.55 23.51 -16.30
N PRO A 285 -10.13 24.16 -17.31
CA PRO A 285 -11.13 23.51 -18.16
C PRO A 285 -10.51 22.29 -18.87
N VAL A 286 -11.22 21.17 -18.86
CA VAL A 286 -10.81 19.93 -19.53
C VAL A 286 -11.85 19.60 -20.61
N PRO A 287 -11.44 19.44 -21.88
CA PRO A 287 -12.34 19.02 -22.95
C PRO A 287 -12.92 17.63 -22.69
N GLU A 288 -14.20 17.43 -23.00
CA GLU A 288 -14.92 16.18 -22.73
C GLU A 288 -14.42 15.02 -23.61
N GLU A 289 -13.96 15.34 -24.82
CA GLU A 289 -13.48 14.38 -25.82
C GLU A 289 -12.25 13.60 -25.33
N ILE A 290 -11.51 14.13 -24.36
CA ILE A 290 -10.35 13.44 -23.79
C ILE A 290 -10.76 12.20 -23.00
N PHE A 291 -12.00 12.12 -22.52
CA PHE A 291 -12.54 10.95 -21.82
C PHE A 291 -13.19 9.94 -22.75
N GLU A 292 -12.96 10.03 -24.06
CA GLU A 292 -13.30 8.98 -24.99
C GLU A 292 -12.07 8.11 -25.28
N LEU A 293 -12.24 6.79 -25.11
CA LEU A 293 -11.20 5.80 -25.40
C LEU A 293 -11.77 4.72 -26.30
N ASN A 294 -11.38 4.75 -27.57
CA ASN A 294 -11.78 3.77 -28.58
C ASN A 294 -10.55 2.97 -29.04
N PRO A 295 -10.65 1.64 -29.14
CA PRO A 295 -9.54 0.82 -29.59
C PRO A 295 -9.28 1.01 -31.09
N PRO A 296 -8.00 0.96 -31.53
CA PRO A 296 -7.68 0.76 -32.94
C PRO A 296 -8.29 -0.55 -33.48
N SER A 297 -8.56 -0.61 -34.78
CA SER A 297 -9.25 -1.75 -35.42
C SER A 297 -8.53 -3.10 -35.28
N ASN A 298 -7.24 -3.11 -34.98
CA ASN A 298 -6.42 -4.31 -34.82
C ASN A 298 -6.29 -4.79 -33.35
N PHE A 299 -7.06 -4.22 -32.42
CA PHE A 299 -7.05 -4.62 -31.00
C PHE A 299 -8.14 -5.65 -30.72
N GLU A 300 -7.82 -6.63 -29.88
CA GLU A 300 -8.77 -7.61 -29.36
C GLU A 300 -9.68 -6.95 -28.32
N ILE A 301 -10.99 -6.97 -28.54
CA ILE A 301 -11.97 -6.52 -27.55
C ILE A 301 -12.19 -7.66 -26.56
N VAL A 302 -11.69 -7.46 -25.34
CA VAL A 302 -11.85 -8.37 -24.21
C VAL A 302 -13.13 -7.99 -23.46
N ASN A 303 -14.18 -8.78 -23.68
CA ASN A 303 -15.40 -8.66 -22.89
C ASN A 303 -15.29 -9.52 -21.62
N PRO A 304 -15.83 -9.07 -20.47
CA PRO A 304 -15.91 -9.92 -19.29
C PRO A 304 -16.72 -11.17 -19.62
N ILE A 305 -16.20 -12.34 -19.25
CA ILE A 305 -16.89 -13.62 -19.47
C ILE A 305 -18.13 -13.65 -18.57
N ILE A 306 -19.30 -13.55 -19.19
CA ILE A 306 -20.59 -13.63 -18.51
C ILE A 306 -21.41 -14.77 -19.11
N PHE A 307 -22.08 -15.53 -18.25
CA PHE A 307 -22.77 -16.75 -18.60
C PHE A 307 -24.28 -16.64 -18.40
N VAL A 308 -25.01 -17.45 -19.15
CA VAL A 308 -26.36 -17.91 -18.81
C VAL A 308 -26.35 -19.44 -18.85
N ALA A 309 -26.71 -20.08 -17.76
CA ALA A 309 -26.77 -21.54 -17.67
C ALA A 309 -28.22 -22.01 -17.80
N ASP A 310 -28.45 -23.03 -18.62
CA ASP A 310 -29.76 -23.67 -18.71
C ASP A 310 -30.20 -24.33 -17.38
N THR A 311 -31.44 -24.81 -17.35
CA THR A 311 -32.05 -25.40 -16.16
C THR A 311 -31.34 -26.69 -15.68
N MET A 312 -30.58 -27.37 -16.55
CA MET A 312 -29.87 -28.61 -16.23
C MET A 312 -28.50 -28.37 -15.59
N LEU A 313 -27.98 -27.14 -15.68
CA LEU A 313 -26.62 -26.79 -15.29
C LEU A 313 -26.55 -25.97 -13.97
N GLY A 314 -27.55 -26.10 -13.10
CA GLY A 314 -27.60 -25.36 -11.83
C GLY A 314 -26.40 -25.58 -10.91
N LYS A 315 -25.84 -26.80 -10.87
CA LYS A 315 -24.61 -27.09 -10.10
C LYS A 315 -23.40 -26.37 -10.71
N LEU A 316 -23.26 -26.39 -12.03
CA LEU A 316 -22.21 -25.68 -12.76
C LEU A 316 -22.32 -24.17 -12.53
N ALA A 317 -23.52 -23.61 -12.68
CA ALA A 317 -23.79 -22.20 -12.43
C ALA A 317 -23.36 -21.77 -11.02
N ARG A 318 -23.64 -22.61 -10.01
CA ARG A 318 -23.20 -22.37 -8.64
C ARG A 318 -21.67 -22.31 -8.52
N TYR A 319 -20.95 -23.23 -9.15
CA TYR A 319 -19.47 -23.24 -9.11
C TYR A 319 -18.84 -22.09 -9.89
N LEU A 320 -19.41 -21.70 -11.03
CA LEU A 320 -18.96 -20.51 -11.76
C LEU A 320 -19.15 -19.23 -10.92
N ARG A 321 -20.27 -19.09 -10.21
CA ARG A 321 -20.49 -17.98 -9.24
C ARG A 321 -19.51 -18.02 -8.08
N ILE A 322 -19.20 -19.22 -7.56
CA ILE A 322 -18.18 -19.39 -6.52
C ILE A 322 -16.83 -18.89 -7.02
N MET A 323 -16.49 -19.15 -8.29
CA MET A 323 -15.26 -18.67 -8.92
C MET A 323 -15.29 -17.19 -9.31
N GLY A 324 -16.40 -16.48 -9.09
CA GLY A 324 -16.54 -15.04 -9.35
C GLY A 324 -17.18 -14.68 -10.69
N TYR A 325 -17.52 -15.65 -11.53
CA TYR A 325 -18.14 -15.38 -12.83
C TYR A 325 -19.61 -14.97 -12.71
N ASP A 326 -19.99 -13.92 -13.44
CA ASP A 326 -21.40 -13.54 -13.61
C ASP A 326 -22.13 -14.67 -14.35
N THR A 327 -22.92 -15.46 -13.63
CA THR A 327 -23.63 -16.59 -14.21
C THR A 327 -25.11 -16.50 -13.89
N PHE A 328 -25.91 -16.07 -14.85
CA PHE A 328 -27.36 -16.09 -14.73
C PHE A 328 -27.86 -17.53 -14.75
N TYR A 329 -28.73 -17.88 -13.81
CA TYR A 329 -29.36 -19.20 -13.73
C TYR A 329 -30.69 -19.07 -13.00
N GLN A 330 -31.72 -19.70 -13.57
CA GLN A 330 -33.02 -19.92 -12.96
C GLN A 330 -33.40 -21.40 -13.12
N THR A 331 -34.21 -21.92 -12.20
CA THR A 331 -34.74 -23.30 -12.27
C THR A 331 -35.75 -23.47 -13.41
N SER A 332 -36.34 -22.37 -13.87
CA SER A 332 -37.18 -22.28 -15.06
C SER A 332 -36.98 -20.92 -15.72
N TYR A 333 -37.05 -20.89 -17.05
CA TYR A 333 -37.02 -19.67 -17.82
C TYR A 333 -38.41 -19.47 -18.45
N PRO A 334 -39.01 -18.27 -18.36
CA PRO A 334 -40.13 -17.92 -19.20
C PRO A 334 -39.77 -18.02 -20.67
N ASP A 335 -40.77 -18.23 -21.53
CA ASP A 335 -40.58 -18.25 -22.98
C ASP A 335 -39.77 -17.04 -23.44
N GLN A 336 -38.81 -17.28 -24.34
CA GLN A 336 -37.88 -16.29 -24.90
C GLN A 336 -36.84 -15.70 -23.92
N ARG A 337 -37.00 -15.77 -22.59
CA ARG A 337 -36.06 -15.12 -21.64
C ARG A 337 -34.62 -15.61 -21.79
N LEU A 338 -34.44 -16.90 -22.04
CA LEU A 338 -33.11 -17.47 -22.33
C LEU A 338 -32.51 -16.83 -23.59
N SER A 339 -33.31 -16.67 -24.65
CA SER A 339 -32.87 -16.05 -25.91
C SER A 339 -32.50 -14.58 -25.74
N GLU A 340 -33.22 -13.83 -24.90
CA GLU A 340 -32.91 -12.44 -24.58
C GLU A 340 -31.55 -12.32 -23.88
N LEU A 341 -31.31 -13.16 -22.87
CA LEU A 341 -30.04 -13.20 -22.14
C LEU A 341 -28.85 -13.53 -23.05
N VAL A 342 -29.04 -14.40 -24.05
CA VAL A 342 -28.00 -14.67 -25.05
C VAL A 342 -27.78 -13.46 -25.97
N LYS A 343 -28.85 -12.77 -26.39
CA LYS A 343 -28.76 -11.52 -27.18
C LYS A 343 -28.11 -10.37 -26.39
N GLU A 344 -28.19 -10.37 -25.06
CA GLU A 344 -27.45 -9.47 -24.15
C GLU A 344 -25.93 -9.78 -24.11
N GLY A 345 -25.43 -10.75 -24.89
CA GLY A 345 -24.02 -11.09 -25.00
C GLY A 345 -23.53 -12.17 -24.03
N ARG A 346 -24.44 -12.85 -23.32
CA ARG A 346 -24.07 -13.96 -22.41
C ARG A 346 -23.76 -15.23 -23.18
N ILE A 347 -22.73 -15.93 -22.73
CA ILE A 347 -22.39 -17.26 -23.23
C ILE A 347 -23.40 -18.26 -22.67
N LEU A 348 -24.15 -18.93 -23.54
CA LEU A 348 -25.09 -19.97 -23.15
C LEU A 348 -24.34 -21.24 -22.79
N LEU A 349 -24.53 -21.75 -21.58
CA LEU A 349 -24.15 -23.10 -21.19
C LEU A 349 -25.39 -23.97 -21.27
N THR A 350 -25.37 -25.02 -22.09
CA THR A 350 -26.53 -25.92 -22.20
C THR A 350 -26.14 -27.37 -22.42
N ARG A 351 -26.96 -28.29 -21.92
CA ARG A 351 -26.89 -29.72 -22.27
C ARG A 351 -27.86 -30.12 -23.37
N ASN A 352 -28.65 -29.17 -23.91
CA ASN A 352 -29.54 -29.44 -25.02
C ASN A 352 -28.80 -29.18 -26.34
N HIS A 353 -28.67 -30.21 -27.16
CA HIS A 353 -27.95 -30.15 -28.43
C HIS A 353 -28.62 -29.23 -29.46
N GLU A 354 -29.96 -29.24 -29.55
CA GLU A 354 -30.72 -28.35 -30.44
C GLU A 354 -30.54 -26.90 -30.03
N THR A 355 -30.63 -26.60 -28.72
CA THR A 355 -30.41 -25.25 -28.20
C THR A 355 -28.98 -24.78 -28.41
N ALA A 356 -27.97 -25.65 -28.22
CA ALA A 356 -26.58 -25.30 -28.50
C ALA A 356 -26.38 -24.93 -29.98
N ASN A 357 -26.96 -25.70 -30.90
CA ASN A 357 -26.84 -25.42 -32.33
C ASN A 357 -27.60 -24.16 -32.78
N GLN A 358 -28.57 -23.69 -31.99
CA GLN A 358 -29.33 -22.48 -32.29
C GLN A 358 -28.53 -21.19 -32.04
N TYR A 359 -27.56 -21.21 -31.10
CA TYR A 359 -26.83 -20.00 -30.69
C TYR A 359 -25.34 -20.13 -30.92
N LEU A 360 -24.78 -19.20 -31.70
CA LEU A 360 -23.33 -19.11 -31.98
C LEU A 360 -22.51 -18.95 -30.70
N ASN A 361 -23.02 -18.19 -29.71
CA ASN A 361 -22.37 -17.95 -28.44
C ASN A 361 -22.84 -18.95 -27.36
N SER A 362 -22.67 -20.24 -27.64
CA SER A 362 -23.03 -21.32 -26.73
C SER A 362 -21.93 -22.36 -26.56
N ILE A 363 -21.93 -23.02 -25.41
CA ILE A 363 -21.07 -24.15 -25.08
C ILE A 363 -21.98 -25.31 -24.72
N PHE A 364 -21.90 -26.36 -25.54
CA PHE A 364 -22.54 -27.63 -25.25
C PHE A 364 -21.77 -28.37 -24.15
N VAL A 365 -22.47 -28.74 -23.09
CA VAL A 365 -21.92 -29.44 -21.92
C VAL A 365 -22.54 -30.83 -21.85
N ASP A 366 -21.90 -31.81 -22.46
CA ASP A 366 -22.37 -33.20 -22.53
C ASP A 366 -22.21 -33.98 -21.21
N CYS A 367 -21.29 -33.54 -20.35
CA CYS A 367 -20.93 -34.21 -19.11
C CYS A 367 -22.00 -34.12 -18.00
N ASP A 368 -22.12 -35.18 -17.19
CA ASP A 368 -23.03 -35.22 -16.02
C ASP A 368 -22.40 -34.65 -14.73
N LEU A 369 -21.11 -34.92 -14.50
CA LEU A 369 -20.43 -34.51 -13.29
C LEU A 369 -19.97 -33.06 -13.39
N VAL A 370 -20.30 -32.24 -12.38
CA VAL A 370 -19.97 -30.81 -12.37
C VAL A 370 -18.47 -30.51 -12.57
N LYS A 371 -17.59 -31.41 -12.10
CA LYS A 371 -16.14 -31.33 -12.34
C LYS A 371 -15.83 -31.33 -13.84
N ASP A 372 -16.43 -32.25 -14.57
CA ASP A 372 -16.18 -32.45 -15.99
C ASP A 372 -16.92 -31.39 -16.82
N GLN A 373 -18.11 -30.97 -16.37
CA GLN A 373 -18.81 -29.80 -16.91
C GLN A 373 -17.94 -28.52 -16.83
N LEU A 374 -17.33 -28.26 -15.67
CA LEU A 374 -16.47 -27.10 -15.47
C LEU A 374 -15.22 -27.19 -16.36
N LYS A 375 -14.63 -28.38 -16.51
CA LYS A 375 -13.51 -28.62 -17.43
C LYS A 375 -13.89 -28.41 -18.89
N ALA A 376 -15.11 -28.75 -19.31
CA ALA A 376 -15.58 -28.51 -20.67
C ALA A 376 -15.69 -27.01 -20.99
N VAL A 377 -16.24 -26.23 -20.06
CA VAL A 377 -16.29 -24.76 -20.16
C VAL A 377 -14.88 -24.18 -20.19
N ASP A 378 -14.01 -24.65 -19.31
CA ASP A 378 -12.62 -24.20 -19.21
C ASP A 378 -11.75 -24.54 -20.41
N LYS A 379 -11.96 -25.71 -21.02
CA LYS A 379 -11.27 -26.05 -22.28
C LYS A 379 -11.56 -25.03 -23.37
N SER A 380 -12.81 -24.54 -23.41
CA SER A 380 -13.32 -23.60 -24.42
C SER A 380 -12.90 -22.16 -24.15
N LEU A 381 -12.92 -21.71 -22.90
CA LEU A 381 -12.77 -20.30 -22.53
C LEU A 381 -11.50 -19.96 -21.74
N LYS A 382 -10.73 -20.97 -21.29
CA LYS A 382 -9.55 -20.81 -20.43
C LYS A 382 -9.87 -19.98 -19.18
N LEU A 383 -10.65 -20.57 -18.27
CA LEU A 383 -11.06 -19.88 -17.04
C LEU A 383 -9.84 -19.55 -16.18
N THR A 384 -9.94 -18.43 -15.45
CA THR A 384 -8.89 -17.96 -14.54
C THR A 384 -8.69 -18.95 -13.40
N ARG A 385 -7.44 -19.06 -12.95
CA ARG A 385 -7.04 -19.77 -11.72
C ARG A 385 -6.84 -18.83 -10.55
N ASP A 386 -7.13 -17.54 -10.74
CA ASP A 386 -7.04 -16.57 -9.66
C ASP A 386 -8.17 -16.78 -8.64
N ARG A 387 -7.78 -17.13 -7.42
CA ARG A 387 -8.72 -17.37 -6.31
C ARG A 387 -9.24 -16.08 -5.67
N ARG A 388 -8.68 -14.92 -6.01
CA ARG A 388 -9.08 -13.63 -5.41
C ARG A 388 -10.49 -13.22 -5.81
N ASP A 389 -10.98 -13.67 -6.96
CA ASP A 389 -12.34 -13.37 -7.43
C ASP A 389 -13.37 -14.34 -6.85
N TRP A 390 -12.92 -15.36 -6.10
CA TRP A 390 -13.82 -16.34 -5.53
C TRP A 390 -14.65 -15.74 -4.40
N PHE A 391 -15.90 -16.19 -4.32
CA PHE A 391 -16.86 -15.74 -3.30
C PHE A 391 -17.12 -14.23 -3.32
N THR A 392 -16.94 -13.57 -4.46
CA THR A 392 -17.30 -12.16 -4.69
C THR A 392 -18.75 -11.99 -5.14
N ARG A 393 -19.42 -13.08 -5.52
CA ARG A 393 -20.81 -13.09 -5.97
C ARG A 393 -21.67 -14.03 -5.14
N CYS A 394 -22.94 -13.68 -5.03
CA CYS A 394 -23.94 -14.48 -4.35
C CYS A 394 -24.16 -15.79 -5.12
N ILE A 395 -23.87 -16.92 -4.48
CA ILE A 395 -24.03 -18.25 -5.10
C ILE A 395 -25.49 -18.56 -5.49
N VAL A 396 -26.45 -17.84 -4.89
CA VAL A 396 -27.90 -18.03 -5.09
C VAL A 396 -28.45 -17.15 -6.20
N CYS A 397 -28.28 -15.82 -6.09
CA CYS A 397 -28.89 -14.86 -7.01
C CYS A 397 -27.90 -14.16 -7.93
N ASN A 398 -26.62 -14.54 -7.91
CA ASN A 398 -25.55 -14.01 -8.75
C ASN A 398 -25.16 -12.54 -8.47
N SER A 399 -25.84 -11.80 -7.59
CA SER A 399 -25.47 -10.40 -7.30
C SER A 399 -24.08 -10.30 -6.67
N PRO A 400 -23.29 -9.25 -6.98
CA PRO A 400 -22.06 -8.94 -6.26
C PRO A 400 -22.32 -8.83 -4.75
N LEU A 401 -21.40 -9.39 -3.96
CA LEU A 401 -21.45 -9.32 -2.50
C LEU A 401 -20.77 -8.04 -2.02
N SER A 402 -21.37 -7.39 -1.05
CA SER A 402 -20.79 -6.22 -0.37
C SER A 402 -20.35 -6.61 1.03
N LYS A 403 -19.47 -5.80 1.63
CA LYS A 403 -19.16 -5.95 3.05
C LYS A 403 -20.47 -5.79 3.86
N ALA A 404 -20.66 -6.65 4.85
CA ALA A 404 -21.82 -6.55 5.73
C ALA A 404 -21.64 -5.38 6.70
N GLU A 405 -22.69 -4.60 6.92
CA GLU A 405 -22.74 -3.66 8.03
C GLU A 405 -22.76 -4.44 9.35
N LEU A 406 -21.90 -4.07 10.30
CA LEU A 406 -21.64 -4.89 11.49
C LEU A 406 -22.86 -5.04 12.38
N GLU A 407 -23.61 -3.97 12.62
CA GLU A 407 -24.81 -4.03 13.46
C GLU A 407 -25.87 -4.94 12.84
N VAL A 408 -26.03 -4.86 11.52
CA VAL A 408 -26.95 -5.73 10.79
C VAL A 408 -26.45 -7.17 10.82
N ALA A 409 -25.16 -7.40 10.59
CA ALA A 409 -24.56 -8.73 10.64
C ALA A 409 -24.73 -9.36 12.02
N ARG A 410 -24.47 -8.62 13.11
CA ARG A 410 -24.61 -9.08 14.50
C ARG A 410 -26.00 -9.63 14.80
N GLN A 411 -27.03 -9.00 14.24
CA GLN A 411 -28.43 -9.41 14.43
C GLN A 411 -28.85 -10.58 13.53
N ASN A 412 -28.10 -10.85 12.45
CA ASN A 412 -28.52 -11.78 11.39
C ASN A 412 -27.61 -13.01 11.23
N VAL A 413 -26.49 -13.08 11.97
CA VAL A 413 -25.59 -14.23 11.99
C VAL A 413 -25.47 -14.78 13.42
N PRO A 414 -25.16 -16.07 13.60
CA PRO A 414 -24.95 -16.62 14.94
C PRO A 414 -23.84 -15.89 15.70
N ASP A 415 -23.99 -15.72 17.02
CA ASP A 415 -23.04 -14.97 17.86
C ASP A 415 -21.59 -15.44 17.69
N PHE A 416 -21.36 -16.76 17.68
CA PHE A 416 -20.02 -17.32 17.50
C PHE A 416 -19.40 -16.95 16.15
N VAL A 417 -20.21 -16.82 15.09
CA VAL A 417 -19.78 -16.41 13.75
C VAL A 417 -19.39 -14.94 13.79
N PHE A 418 -20.24 -14.10 14.40
CA PHE A 418 -19.96 -12.67 14.52
C PHE A 418 -18.66 -12.45 15.30
N SER A 419 -18.52 -13.04 16.49
CA SER A 419 -17.31 -12.91 17.31
C SER A 419 -16.04 -13.32 16.55
N LYS A 420 -16.09 -14.41 15.76
CA LYS A 420 -14.91 -14.95 15.08
C LYS A 420 -14.63 -14.32 13.71
N TYR A 421 -15.66 -13.85 12.99
CA TYR A 421 -15.56 -13.53 11.57
C TYR A 421 -16.16 -12.18 11.16
N HIS A 422 -16.61 -11.33 12.08
CA HIS A 422 -17.31 -10.06 11.79
C HIS A 422 -16.70 -9.23 10.64
N GLU A 423 -15.38 -9.13 10.52
CA GLU A 423 -14.72 -8.37 9.44
C GLU A 423 -14.80 -9.02 8.05
N ARG A 424 -15.00 -10.33 8.01
CA ARG A 424 -15.05 -11.17 6.80
C ARG A 424 -16.46 -11.59 6.43
N ILE A 425 -17.47 -11.05 7.11
CA ILE A 425 -18.87 -11.26 6.76
C ILE A 425 -19.22 -10.38 5.56
N VAL A 426 -19.75 -11.02 4.54
CA VAL A 426 -20.27 -10.34 3.34
C VAL A 426 -21.76 -10.58 3.22
N PHE A 427 -22.44 -9.64 2.58
CA PHE A 427 -23.88 -9.58 2.48
C PHE A 427 -24.30 -9.41 1.02
N CYS A 428 -25.38 -10.08 0.66
CA CYS A 428 -26.00 -9.91 -0.65
C CYS A 428 -27.09 -8.84 -0.59
N PRO A 429 -26.95 -7.70 -1.29
CA PRO A 429 -27.96 -6.63 -1.27
C PRO A 429 -29.31 -7.05 -1.86
N THR A 430 -29.32 -8.03 -2.77
CA THR A 430 -30.53 -8.52 -3.43
C THR A 430 -31.31 -9.53 -2.59
N CYS A 431 -30.73 -10.69 -2.27
CA CYS A 431 -31.44 -11.75 -1.54
C CYS A 431 -31.27 -11.69 -0.01
N LYS A 432 -30.57 -10.67 0.50
CA LYS A 432 -30.35 -10.38 1.93
C LYS A 432 -29.61 -11.48 2.71
N ARG A 433 -28.98 -12.43 2.03
CA ARG A 433 -28.18 -13.49 2.67
C ARG A 433 -26.82 -12.98 3.12
N PHE A 434 -26.38 -13.49 4.27
CA PHE A 434 -25.03 -13.30 4.80
C PHE A 434 -24.16 -14.52 4.50
N TYR A 435 -22.88 -14.28 4.25
CA TYR A 435 -21.86 -15.30 4.02
C TYR A 435 -20.63 -15.00 4.88
N TRP A 436 -19.98 -16.04 5.36
CA TRP A 436 -18.79 -15.93 6.21
C TRP A 436 -17.83 -17.10 5.97
N PRO A 437 -16.56 -16.99 6.41
CA PRO A 437 -15.62 -18.11 6.36
C PRO A 437 -16.09 -19.29 7.23
N GLY A 438 -15.88 -20.51 6.75
CA GLY A 438 -16.15 -21.72 7.52
C GLY A 438 -16.11 -22.97 6.67
N SER A 439 -16.44 -24.12 7.27
CA SER A 439 -16.28 -25.45 6.68
C SER A 439 -17.02 -25.65 5.36
N HIS A 440 -18.10 -24.91 5.08
CA HIS A 440 -18.75 -24.97 3.78
C HIS A 440 -17.90 -24.30 2.69
N ARG A 441 -17.32 -23.13 2.99
CA ARG A 441 -16.41 -22.42 2.09
C ARG A 441 -15.14 -23.24 1.86
N GLU A 442 -14.55 -23.77 2.92
CA GLU A 442 -13.34 -24.61 2.86
C GLU A 442 -13.56 -25.82 1.96
N ARG A 443 -14.66 -26.58 2.14
CA ARG A 443 -14.99 -27.71 1.26
C ARG A 443 -15.21 -27.32 -0.21
N MET A 444 -15.72 -26.13 -0.49
CA MET A 444 -15.85 -25.65 -1.87
C MET A 444 -14.48 -25.31 -2.47
N VAL A 445 -13.59 -24.71 -1.67
CA VAL A 445 -12.20 -24.41 -2.07
C VAL A 445 -11.40 -25.68 -2.32
N GLU A 446 -11.47 -26.64 -1.40
CA GLU A 446 -10.83 -27.95 -1.53
C GLU A 446 -11.26 -28.63 -2.83
N ARG A 447 -12.58 -28.72 -3.08
CA ARG A 447 -13.08 -29.33 -4.32
C ARG A 447 -12.55 -28.65 -5.58
N LEU A 448 -12.56 -27.33 -5.63
CA LEU A 448 -12.04 -26.60 -6.80
C LEU A 448 -10.53 -26.83 -6.95
N THR A 449 -9.79 -26.86 -5.84
CA THR A 449 -8.36 -27.18 -5.81
C THR A 449 -8.10 -28.59 -6.36
N ASP A 450 -8.86 -29.59 -5.91
CA ASP A 450 -8.78 -30.98 -6.39
C ASP A 450 -9.12 -31.12 -7.88
N TRP A 451 -9.88 -30.16 -8.43
CA TRP A 451 -10.21 -30.11 -9.85
C TRP A 451 -9.18 -29.33 -10.67
N GLY A 452 -8.18 -28.74 -10.01
CA GLY A 452 -7.06 -28.01 -10.62
C GLY A 452 -7.25 -26.49 -10.70
N TYR A 453 -8.15 -25.90 -9.91
CA TYR A 453 -8.43 -24.45 -9.90
C TYR A 453 -7.88 -23.72 -8.68
#